data_AF-X1GA17-F1
#
_entry.id   AF-X1GA17-F1
#
_cell.length_a   1.000
_cell.length_b   1.000
_cell.length_c   1.000
_cell.angle_alpha   90.00
_cell.angle_beta   90.00
_cell.angle_gamma   90.00
#
_symmetry.space_group_name_H-M   'P 1'
#
loop_
_entity.id
_entity.type
_entity.pdbx_description
1 polymer ?
#
loop_
_entity_poly.entity_id
_entity_poly.type
_entity_poly.pdbx_seq_one_letter_code
_entity_poly.pdbx_strand_id
1 'polypeptide(L)' 'MEKGDVIGKGRTAEVIYWGNNRVLKLFYNDFPRDKIDCQFKV' A
#
# COMPACT_ATOMS: atom_id res chain seq x y z
N MET A 1 5.13 8.86 14.01
CA MET A 1 5.73 7.81 13.18
C MET A 1 6.07 8.45 11.85
N GLU A 2 7.35 8.59 11.52
CA GLU A 2 7.75 9.17 10.23
C GLU A 2 7.48 8.13 9.12
N LYS A 3 6.87 8.58 8.03
CA LYS A 3 6.56 7.74 6.87
C LYS A 3 7.87 7.51 6.11
N GLY A 4 8.19 6.26 5.77
CA GLY A 4 9.33 5.95 4.90
C GLY A 4 9.18 6.55 3.49
N ASP A 5 10.20 6.38 2.66
CA ASP A 5 10.20 6.92 1.30
C ASP A 5 9.10 6.30 0.44
N VAL A 6 8.40 7.15 -0.32
CA VAL A 6 7.45 6.70 -1.34
C VAL A 6 8.24 6.20 -2.54
N ILE A 7 8.20 4.89 -2.77
CA ILE A 7 8.90 4.23 -3.88
C ILE A 7 7.99 3.95 -5.08
N GLY A 8 6.70 4.23 -4.96
CA GLY A 8 5.76 4.13 -6.07
C GLY A 8 4.40 4.76 -5.77
N LYS A 9 3.75 5.29 -6.81
CA LYS A 9 2.38 5.80 -6.75
C LYS A 9 1.56 5.18 -7.88
N GLY A 10 0.46 4.54 -7.53
CA GLY A 10 -0.52 4.02 -8.48
C GLY A 10 -1.84 4.79 -8.38
N ARG A 11 -2.82 4.39 -9.19
CA ARG A 11 -4.18 4.96 -9.16
C ARG A 11 -4.95 4.64 -7.88
N THR A 12 -4.57 3.58 -7.17
CA THR A 12 -5.34 3.03 -6.05
C THR A 12 -4.60 3.10 -4.71
N ALA A 13 -3.27 3.29 -4.73
CA ALA A 13 -2.43 3.21 -3.54
C ALA A 13 -1.07 3.87 -3.77
N GLU A 14 -0.45 4.27 -2.67
CA GLU A 14 0.98 4.57 -2.59
C GLU A 14 1.75 3.37 -2.03
N VAL A 15 2.97 3.16 -2.52
CA VAL A 15 3.88 2.13 -2.04
C VAL A 15 5.06 2.80 -1.35
N ILE A 16 5.29 2.41 -0.10
CA ILE A 16 6.28 3.01 0.80
C ILE A 16 7.30 1.94 1.19
N TYR A 17 8.58 2.30 1.17
CA TYR A 17 9.62 1.41 1.68
C TYR A 17 9.47 1.21 3.19
N TRP A 18 9.39 -0.06 3.63
CA TRP A 18 9.20 -0.41 5.05
C TRP A 18 10.44 -1.09 5.66
N GLY A 19 11.53 -1.23 4.90
CA GLY A 19 12.73 -1.95 5.36
C GLY A 19 12.61 -3.47 5.24
N ASN A 20 13.74 -4.18 5.42
CA ASN A 20 13.80 -5.64 5.41
C ASN A 20 13.17 -6.30 4.16
N ASN A 21 13.36 -5.68 2.99
CA ASN A 21 12.75 -6.11 1.73
C ASN A 21 11.20 -6.16 1.78
N ARG A 22 10.58 -5.35 2.65
CA ARG A 22 9.13 -5.18 2.79
C ARG A 22 8.70 -3.81 2.31
N VAL A 23 7.45 -3.75 1.88
CA VAL A 23 6.79 -2.53 1.45
C VAL A 23 5.47 -2.36 2.19
N LEU A 24 5.10 -1.12 2.46
CA LEU A 24 3.78 -0.75 2.95
C LEU A 24 2.96 -0.21 1.76
N LYS A 25 1.83 -0.86 1.47
CA LYS A 25 0.87 -0.40 0.44
C LYS A 25 -0.29 0.32 1.13
N LEU A 26 -0.36 1.64 0.99
CA LEU A 26 -1.43 2.48 1.54
C LEU A 26 -2.47 2.78 0.46
N PHE A 27 -3.64 2.17 0.58
CA PHE A 27 -4.77 2.41 -0.33
C PHE A 27 -5.43 3.77 -0.05
N TYR A 28 -5.94 4.41 -1.10
CA TYR A 28 -6.72 5.63 -0.95
C TYR A 28 -8.07 5.34 -0.30
N ASN A 29 -8.62 6.32 0.43
CA ASN A 29 -9.82 6.15 1.24
C ASN A 29 -11.07 5.77 0.43
N ASP A 30 -11.09 6.12 -0.85
CA ASP A 30 -12.17 5.80 -1.80
C ASP A 30 -12.02 4.41 -2.43
N PHE A 31 -10.93 3.70 -2.14
CA PHE A 31 -10.70 2.37 -2.71
C PHE A 31 -11.51 1.29 -1.96
N PRO A 32 -12.30 0.46 -2.67
CA PRO A 32 -13.18 -0.51 -2.03
C PRO A 32 -12.43 -1.57 -1.21
N ARG A 33 -12.86 -1.78 0.04
CA ARG A 33 -12.21 -2.71 0.98
C ARG A 33 -12.27 -4.16 0.51
N ASP A 34 -13.38 -4.58 -0.10
CA ASP A 34 -13.54 -5.90 -0.71
C ASP A 34 -12.47 -6.16 -1.79
N LYS A 35 -12.09 -5.13 -2.57
CA LYS A 35 -11.00 -5.22 -3.56
C LYS A 35 -9.61 -5.23 -2.93
N ILE A 36 -9.45 -4.67 -1.74
CA ILE A 36 -8.23 -4.81 -0.93
C ILE A 36 -8.12 -6.24 -0.46
N ASP A 37 -9.17 -6.77 0.17
CA ASP A 37 -9.19 -8.11 0.74
C ASP A 37 -8.89 -9.18 -0.32
N CYS A 38 -9.42 -9.03 -1.54
CA CYS A 38 -9.11 -9.94 -2.66
C CYS A 38 -7.63 -9.98 -3.06
N GLN A 39 -6.85 -8.92 -2.81
CA GLN A 39 -5.41 -8.88 -3.15
C GLN A 39 -4.52 -9.61 -2.13
N PHE A 40 -5.02 -9.86 -0.92
CA PHE A 40 -4.26 -10.46 0.16
C PHE A 40 -4.82 -11.81 0.62
N LYS A 41 -5.84 -12.34 -0.08
CA LYS A 41 -6.23 -13.75 0.05
C LYS A 41 -5.14 -14.60 -0.59
N VAL A 42 -4.44 -15.37 0.25
CA VAL A 42 -3.42 -16.37 -0.11
C VAL A 42 -4.07 -17.74 -0.10
#